data_AF-U3U3Y8-F1
#
_entry.id   AF-U3U3Y8-F1
#
_cell.length_a   1.000
_cell.length_b   1.000
_cell.length_c   1.000
_cell.angle_alpha   90.00
_cell.angle_beta   90.00
_cell.angle_gamma   90.00
#
_symmetry.space_group_name_H-M   'P 1'
#
loop_
_entity.id
_entity.type
_entity.pdbx_description
1 polymer ?
#
loop_
_entity_poly.entity_id
_entity_poly.type
_entity_poly.pdbx_seq_one_letter_code
_entity_poly.pdbx_strand_id
1 'polypeptide(L)' 'MTLLESDNAVLLLRRHAADSDEGLLCVFNLSSREISTTLPQARPFQDVISGKRVDGSQPLVLAAWQFMWLRG' A
#
# COMPACT_ATOMS: atom_id res chain seq x y z
N MET A 1 0.79 -10.54 10.69
CA MET A 1 0.00 -9.96 9.58
C MET A 1 -1.16 -9.19 10.20
N THR A 2 -1.51 -8.03 9.64
CA THR A 2 -2.68 -7.24 10.05
C THR A 2 -3.43 -6.79 8.79
N LEU A 3 -4.75 -6.99 8.75
CA LEU A 3 -5.63 -6.40 7.75
C LEU A 3 -5.97 -4.97 8.18
N LEU A 4 -5.83 -4.02 7.26
CA LEU A 4 -6.16 -2.61 7.51
C LEU A 4 -7.49 -2.28 6.85
N GLU A 5 -8.21 -1.34 7.44
CA GLU A 5 -9.46 -0.83 6.87
C GLU A 5 -9.17 -0.12 5.54
N SER A 6 -10.03 -0.37 4.55
CA SER A 6 -9.90 0.13 3.18
C SER A 6 -11.23 0.02 2.45
N ASP A 7 -11.33 0.69 1.30
CA ASP A 7 -12.48 0.55 0.40
C ASP A 7 -12.67 -0.90 -0.06
N ASN A 8 -13.91 -1.30 -0.39
CA ASN A 8 -14.28 -2.67 -0.76
C ASN A 8 -13.47 -3.29 -1.92
N ALA A 9 -12.88 -2.45 -2.78
CA ALA A 9 -12.11 -2.89 -3.93
C ALA A 9 -10.59 -2.78 -3.71
N VAL A 10 -10.16 -2.39 -2.51
CA VAL A 10 -8.75 -2.31 -2.13
C VAL A 10 -8.49 -3.24 -0.95
N LEU A 11 -7.42 -4.01 -1.01
CA LEU A 11 -6.95 -4.82 0.10
C LEU A 11 -5.64 -4.21 0.61
N LEU A 12 -5.63 -3.78 1.87
CA LEU A 12 -4.43 -3.34 2.58
C LEU A 12 -4.02 -4.37 3.65
N LEU A 13 -2.79 -4.88 3.53
CA LEU A 13 -2.23 -5.85 4.46
C LEU A 13 -0.87 -5.36 4.95
N ARG A 14 -0.65 -5.42 6.26
CA ARG A 14 0.67 -5.21 6.87
C ARG A 14 1.31 -6.54 7.23
N ARG A 15 2.47 -6.83 6.65
CA ARG A 15 3.36 -7.91 7.07
C ARG A 15 4.39 -7.33 8.03
N HIS A 16 4.23 -7.65 9.32
CA HIS A 16 5.19 -7.27 10.37
C HIS A 16 6.54 -7.96 10.13
N ALA A 17 7.63 -7.23 10.37
CA ALA A 17 8.94 -7.85 10.54
C ALA A 17 9.05 -8.41 11.96
N ALA A 18 9.90 -9.42 12.16
CA ALA A 18 10.08 -10.03 13.48
C ALA A 18 10.69 -9.04 14.50
N ASP A 19 11.54 -8.12 14.03
CA ASP A 19 12.41 -7.29 14.88
C ASP A 19 12.33 -5.78 14.59
N SER A 20 11.32 -5.31 13.84
CA SER A 20 11.15 -3.88 13.55
C SER A 20 9.70 -3.47 13.40
N ASP A 21 9.39 -2.25 13.85
CA ASP A 21 8.13 -1.56 13.55
C ASP A 21 7.97 -1.27 12.04
N GLU A 22 9.08 -1.36 11.28
CA GLU A 22 9.07 -1.33 9.82
C GLU A 22 8.58 -2.69 9.27
N GLY A 23 7.29 -2.76 9.00
CA GLY A 23 6.66 -3.84 8.24
C GLY A 23 6.50 -3.51 6.76
N LEU A 24 6.21 -4.53 5.95
CA LEU A 24 5.83 -4.34 4.56
C LEU A 24 4.33 -4.04 4.48
N LEU A 25 3.96 -2.92 3.86
CA LEU A 25 2.58 -2.60 3.53
C LEU A 25 2.27 -3.07 2.11
N CYS A 26 1.40 -4.05 1.97
CA CYS A 26 0.93 -4.56 0.69
C CYS A 26 -0.42 -3.92 0.35
N VAL A 27 -0.51 -3.32 -0.83
CA VAL A 27 -1.72 -2.66 -1.33
C VAL A 27 -2.12 -3.32 -2.64
N PHE A 28 -3.38 -3.76 -2.75
CA PHE A 28 -3.90 -4.41 -3.95
C PHE A 28 -5.20 -3.75 -4.38
N ASN A 29 -5.29 -3.35 -5.65
CA ASN A 29 -6.57 -3.08 -6.30
C ASN A 29 -7.17 -4.42 -6.77
N LEU A 30 -8.30 -4.81 -6.20
CA LEU A 30 -9.01 -6.05 -6.53
C LEU A 30 -10.18 -5.79 -7.49
N SER A 31 -10.04 -4.80 -8.38
CA SER A 31 -11.04 -4.46 -9.37
C SER A 31 -10.44 -4.21 -10.76
N SER A 32 -11.33 -4.22 -11.75
CA SER A 32 -11.01 -3.91 -13.15
C SER A 32 -11.01 -2.41 -13.48
N ARG A 33 -11.12 -1.53 -12.47
CA ARG A 33 -11.12 -0.07 -12.65
C ARG A 33 -9.92 0.55 -11.95
N GLU A 34 -9.54 1.75 -12.38
CA GLU A 34 -8.62 2.57 -11.59
C GLU A 34 -9.28 2.97 -10.26
N ILE A 35 -8.49 2.95 -9.18
CA ILE A 35 -8.93 3.34 -7.84
C ILE A 35 -7.91 4.29 -7.23
N SER A 36 -8.41 5.27 -6.48
CA SER A 36 -7.61 6.12 -5.61
C SER A 36 -7.88 5.73 -4.15
N THR A 37 -6.84 5.58 -3.35
CA THR A 37 -6.94 5.20 -1.93
C THR A 37 -5.92 5.95 -1.08
N THR A 38 -6.22 6.17 0.20
CA THR A 38 -5.27 6.80 1.13
C THR A 38 -4.46 5.74 1.86
N LEU A 39 -3.16 6.01 2.05
CA LEU A 39 -2.32 5.14 2.86
C LEU A 39 -2.54 5.41 4.36
N PRO A 40 -2.40 4.40 5.22
CA PRO A 40 -2.69 4.50 6.66
C PRO A 40 -1.73 5.44 7.41
N GLN A 41 -0.61 5.83 6.80
CA GLN A 41 0.40 6.69 7.40
C GLN A 41 0.82 7.74 6.37
N ALA A 42 0.70 9.02 6.72
CA ALA A 42 1.12 10.14 5.89
C ALA A 42 2.65 10.31 5.95
N ARG A 43 3.40 9.33 5.45
CA ARG A 43 4.86 9.33 5.37
C ARG A 43 5.36 8.83 4.01
N PRO A 44 6.61 9.15 3.62
CA PRO A 44 7.18 8.59 2.41
C PRO A 44 7.32 7.07 2.50
N PHE A 45 7.03 6.38 1.40
CA PHE A 45 7.31 4.97 1.22
C PHE A 45 8.23 4.76 0.02
N GLN A 46 8.89 3.62 -0.01
CA GLN A 46 9.55 3.07 -1.17
C GLN A 46 8.71 1.89 -1.68
N ASP A 47 8.33 1.94 -2.96
CA ASP A 47 7.85 0.76 -3.66
C ASP A 47 9.03 -0.19 -3.89
N VAL A 48 8.97 -1.35 -3.25
CA VAL A 48 10.03 -2.36 -3.28
C VAL A 48 10.18 -2.97 -4.68
N ILE A 49 9.13 -2.98 -5.50
CA ILE A 49 9.14 -3.60 -6.83
C ILE A 49 9.77 -2.65 -7.84
N SER A 50 9.32 -1.40 -7.90
CA SER A 50 9.81 -0.41 -8.87
C SER A 50 11.00 0.43 -8.38
N GLY A 51 11.28 0.41 -7.08
CA GLY A 51 12.26 1.28 -6.42
C GLY A 51 11.82 2.73 -6.26
N LYS A 52 10.65 3.11 -6.79
CA LYS A 52 10.15 4.49 -6.77
C LYS A 52 9.75 4.91 -5.37
N ARG A 53 9.92 6.20 -5.08
CA ARG A 53 9.36 6.82 -3.86
C ARG A 53 7.89 7.12 -4.08
N VAL A 54 7.08 6.83 -3.08
CA VAL A 54 5.65 7.11 -3.00
C VAL A 54 5.43 8.09 -1.86
N ASP A 55 4.76 9.21 -2.14
CA ASP A 55 4.34 10.15 -1.12
C ASP A 55 3.07 9.63 -0.45
N GLY A 56 3.17 9.06 0.75
CA GLY A 56 2.01 8.53 1.48
C GLY A 56 1.10 9.59 2.08
N SER A 57 1.44 10.89 1.97
CA SER A 57 0.51 11.98 2.30
C SER A 57 -0.50 12.26 1.19
N GLN A 58 -0.26 11.75 -0.02
CA GLN A 58 -1.15 11.91 -1.18
C GLN A 58 -1.98 10.64 -1.42
N PRO A 59 -3.15 10.76 -2.06
CA PRO A 59 -3.88 9.60 -2.53
C PRO A 59 -3.03 8.75 -3.49
N LEU A 60 -2.97 7.45 -3.23
CA LEU A 60 -2.33 6.49 -4.11
C LEU A 60 -3.31 6.05 -5.19
N VAL A 61 -2.95 6.29 -6.45
CA VAL A 61 -3.71 5.82 -7.61
C VAL A 61 -3.17 4.47 -8.06
N LEU A 62 -4.07 3.50 -8.19
CA LEU A 62 -3.78 2.13 -8.64
C LEU A 62 -4.61 1.83 -9.88
N ALA A 63 -3.94 1.46 -10.97
CA ALA A 63 -4.57 0.93 -12.16
C ALA A 63 -5.31 -0.39 -11.84
N ALA A 64 -6.15 -0.85 -12.77
CA ALA A 64 -6.86 -2.11 -12.66
C ALA A 64 -5.91 -3.26 -12.31
N TRP A 65 -6.25 -4.03 -11.27
CA TRP A 65 -5.46 -5.16 -10.75
C TRP A 65 -4.03 -4.85 -10.30
N GLN A 66 -3.66 -3.57 -10.19
CA GLN A 66 -2.34 -3.17 -9.75
C GLN A 66 -2.14 -3.47 -8.26
N PHE A 67 -0.92 -3.83 -7.91
CA PHE A 67 -0.48 -3.97 -6.53
C PHE A 67 0.85 -3.24 -6.29
N MET A 68 1.10 -2.92 -5.03
CA MET A 68 2.35 -2.31 -4.58
C MET A 68 2.78 -2.91 -3.25
N TRP A 69 4.10 -3.03 -3.06
CA TRP A 69 4.71 -3.42 -1.80
C TRP A 69 5.53 -2.24 -1.28
N LEU A 70 5.06 -1.62 -0.22
CA LEU A 70 5.56 -0.37 0.30
C LEU A 70 6.34 -0.62 1.59
N ARG A 71 7.58 -0.13 1.63
CA ARG A 71 8.44 -0.09 2.82
C ARG A 71 8.67 1.37 3.19
N GLY A 72 8.56 1.73 4.46
CA GLY A 72 8.75 3.11 4.90
C GLY A 72 9.17 3.21 6.34
#